data_AF-A0A2D8R8N0-F1
#
_entry.id   AF-A0A2D8R8N0-F1
#
_cell.length_a   1.000
_cell.length_b   1.000
_cell.length_c   1.000
_cell.angle_alpha   90.00
_cell.angle_beta   90.00
_cell.angle_gamma   90.00
#
_symmetry.space_group_name_H-M   'P 1'
#
loop_
_entity.id
_entity.type
_entity.pdbx_description
1 polymer ?
#
loop_
_entity_poly.entity_id
_entity_poly.type
_entity_poly.pdbx_seq_one_letter_code
_entity_poly.pdbx_strand_id
1 'polypeptide(L)'
;MPVTDQTSSSIDAGDMAAETVSPGSSVDRMLALCVLLVLGAFAASLMNLVQVWMDSEEYGHGVIVPIISLYMYWLNREKISGQTVQPSWLALPLAVAGGLLHLLGVMADVDVAAYYGLLLSLAALPMAAGGWRLLNQAWYPLLLVLFVIPLPYLLSTLLTARMQLVSSDIGVAFIRLFGLPVMQDGNVLYMGDFSMLVEEACSGLRYMYPLVSIALIVAYFYRGPVWQKLLIVLSTIPITIGMNSLRIAVTGLIIRYWGSQAAEGFLHSFEGWIVFMLAFALLMLEIWVLTRLFPNGQSFTQRLEIVTPQQLAPVHVSRSPVARLMLTTAVIVAAGISAHVYSFVATDTIPERERFEQLPFVIDGREVFPDRLSSDVLSVLRPHDYFIGDYKRMQVQSPGELTGAEQTPLASAIPISLYLVYYEAQKEGSVLHSPRACLPGGGWEQRDGGTVALEALGGEGDANRVIISRNGRRMLVYYWIHQQGVNYADEFVARASLLWQSLTQGRTDGGLVRVIVPLPDEAVPAAERKVAEETAEEALRSFVKALIPSLPRFMPS
;
A
#
# COMPACT_ATOMS: atom_id res chain seq x y z
N MET A 1 -79.70 33.10 -25.22
CA MET A 1 -78.54 33.78 -25.83
C MET A 1 -78.21 35.00 -24.97
N PRO A 2 -76.94 35.38 -24.73
CA PRO A 2 -75.72 34.60 -24.40
C PRO A 2 -75.01 35.15 -23.11
N VAL A 3 -74.34 34.35 -22.27
CA VAL A 3 -72.87 34.03 -22.18
C VAL A 3 -72.07 34.81 -21.11
N THR A 4 -71.28 34.04 -20.33
CA THR A 4 -70.01 34.26 -19.57
C THR A 4 -70.17 33.88 -18.10
N ASP A 5 -69.78 32.67 -17.64
CA ASP A 5 -68.47 32.01 -17.60
C ASP A 5 -67.46 32.72 -16.70
N GLN A 6 -67.19 32.14 -15.53
CA GLN A 6 -65.88 32.11 -14.90
C GLN A 6 -65.83 30.98 -13.86
N THR A 7 -65.32 29.86 -14.34
CA THR A 7 -64.77 28.75 -13.56
C THR A 7 -63.52 29.25 -12.81
N SER A 8 -63.48 29.06 -11.49
CA SER A 8 -62.23 29.04 -10.73
C SER A 8 -61.95 27.57 -10.37
N SER A 9 -61.09 26.94 -11.17
CA SER A 9 -60.50 25.65 -10.85
C SER A 9 -59.45 25.87 -9.76
N SER A 10 -59.72 25.36 -8.56
CA SER A 10 -58.68 25.05 -7.60
C SER A 10 -57.83 23.94 -8.21
N ILE A 11 -56.61 24.28 -8.62
CA ILE A 11 -55.57 23.30 -8.92
C ILE A 11 -55.25 22.61 -7.59
N ASP A 12 -55.73 21.37 -7.44
CA ASP A 12 -55.23 20.41 -6.46
C ASP A 12 -53.73 20.23 -6.73
N ALA A 13 -52.93 20.94 -5.94
CA ALA A 13 -51.53 20.60 -5.78
C ALA A 13 -51.50 19.23 -5.08
N GLY A 14 -51.33 18.18 -5.89
CA GLY A 14 -51.24 16.80 -5.44
C GLY A 14 -50.30 16.68 -4.24
N ASP A 15 -50.91 16.36 -3.10
CA ASP A 15 -50.25 16.08 -1.85
C ASP A 15 -49.39 14.83 -2.05
N MET A 16 -48.12 15.03 -2.38
CA MET A 16 -47.11 13.96 -2.43
C MET A 16 -46.85 13.53 -0.99
N ALA A 17 -47.75 12.71 -0.45
CA ALA A 17 -47.69 12.21 0.91
C ALA A 17 -46.33 11.55 1.17
N ALA A 18 -45.53 12.17 2.04
CA ALA A 18 -44.28 11.61 2.51
C ALA A 18 -44.59 10.29 3.24
N GLU A 19 -43.93 9.19 2.85
CA GLU A 19 -44.05 7.91 3.56
C GLU A 19 -43.33 8.02 4.91
N THR A 20 -44.04 7.65 5.99
CA THR A 20 -43.45 7.52 7.33
C THR A 20 -42.75 6.18 7.46
N VAL A 21 -41.45 6.19 7.74
CA VAL A 21 -40.67 4.97 7.98
C VAL A 21 -40.53 4.78 9.48
N SER A 22 -41.28 3.82 10.02
CA SER A 22 -41.11 3.35 11.40
C SER A 22 -40.01 2.29 11.50
N PRO A 23 -39.32 2.17 12.64
CA PRO A 23 -38.37 1.09 12.87
C PRO A 23 -39.04 -0.28 12.70
N GLY A 24 -38.56 -1.11 11.77
CA GLY A 24 -39.16 -2.41 11.43
C GLY A 24 -40.10 -2.38 10.22
N SER A 25 -40.09 -1.28 9.46
CA SER A 25 -40.79 -1.12 8.19
C SER A 25 -40.33 -2.12 7.12
N SER A 26 -41.11 -2.24 6.04
CA SER A 26 -40.71 -2.98 4.83
C SER A 26 -39.43 -2.43 4.20
N VAL A 27 -39.16 -1.11 4.34
CA VAL A 27 -37.97 -0.44 3.82
C VAL A 27 -36.72 -0.85 4.59
N ASP A 28 -36.79 -0.97 5.92
CA ASP A 28 -35.65 -1.42 6.74
C ASP A 28 -35.26 -2.86 6.41
N ARG A 29 -36.27 -3.75 6.27
CA ARG A 29 -36.05 -5.14 5.83
C ARG A 29 -35.42 -5.19 4.43
N MET A 30 -35.86 -4.30 3.55
CA MET A 30 -35.31 -4.21 2.20
C MET A 30 -33.86 -3.74 2.19
N LEU A 31 -33.54 -2.71 2.98
CA LEU A 31 -32.17 -2.23 3.13
C LEU A 31 -31.26 -3.33 3.68
N ALA A 32 -31.71 -4.06 4.70
CA ALA A 32 -30.96 -5.21 5.24
C ALA A 32 -30.72 -6.29 4.17
N LEU A 33 -31.72 -6.62 3.36
CA LEU A 33 -31.56 -7.55 2.25
C LEU A 33 -30.57 -7.04 1.20
N CYS A 34 -30.64 -5.76 0.83
CA CYS A 34 -29.70 -5.13 -0.10
C CYS A 34 -28.27 -5.15 0.42
N VAL A 35 -28.07 -4.88 1.72
CA VAL A 35 -26.75 -5.01 2.36
C VAL A 35 -26.25 -6.45 2.26
N LEU A 36 -27.08 -7.45 2.57
CA LEU A 36 -26.69 -8.86 2.47
C LEU A 36 -26.35 -9.27 1.03
N LEU A 37 -27.10 -8.79 0.04
CA LEU A 37 -26.82 -9.04 -1.37
C LEU A 37 -25.50 -8.41 -1.82
N VAL A 38 -25.20 -7.18 -1.38
CA VAL A 38 -23.91 -6.53 -1.63
C VAL A 38 -22.79 -7.33 -0.96
N LEU A 39 -22.93 -7.71 0.32
CA LEU A 39 -21.91 -8.53 1.00
C LEU A 39 -21.70 -9.88 0.30
N GLY A 40 -22.77 -10.50 -0.19
CA GLY A 40 -22.71 -11.73 -0.99
C GLY A 40 -21.99 -11.54 -2.33
N ALA A 41 -22.24 -10.44 -3.03
CA ALA A 41 -21.55 -10.09 -4.27
C ALA A 41 -20.04 -9.88 -4.08
N PHE A 42 -19.62 -9.50 -2.88
CA PHE A 42 -18.21 -9.30 -2.50
C PHE A 42 -17.64 -10.47 -1.68
N ALA A 43 -18.32 -11.61 -1.58
CA ALA A 43 -17.98 -12.66 -0.60
C ALA A 43 -16.53 -13.17 -0.73
N ALA A 44 -16.02 -13.36 -1.95
CA ALA A 44 -14.64 -13.80 -2.18
C ALA A 44 -13.62 -12.76 -1.69
N SER A 45 -13.78 -11.49 -2.09
CA SER A 45 -12.91 -10.40 -1.64
C SER A 45 -13.02 -10.17 -0.13
N LEU A 46 -14.21 -10.32 0.46
CA LEU A 46 -14.39 -10.21 1.91
C LEU A 46 -13.66 -11.35 2.65
N MET A 47 -13.66 -12.57 2.10
CA MET A 47 -12.90 -13.69 2.66
C MET A 47 -11.40 -13.38 2.67
N ASN A 48 -10.85 -12.87 1.56
CA ASN A 48 -9.45 -12.45 1.48
C ASN A 48 -9.15 -11.35 2.50
N LEU A 49 -10.03 -10.36 2.64
CA LEU A 49 -9.87 -9.28 3.61
C LEU A 49 -9.90 -9.80 5.07
N VAL A 50 -10.78 -10.76 5.38
CA VAL A 50 -10.82 -11.41 6.70
C VAL A 50 -9.56 -12.23 6.96
N GLN A 51 -9.02 -12.92 5.95
CA GLN A 51 -7.74 -13.63 6.07
C GLN A 51 -6.61 -12.64 6.39
N VAL A 52 -6.56 -11.48 5.71
CA VAL A 52 -5.59 -10.42 6.05
C VAL A 52 -5.73 -9.99 7.51
N TRP A 53 -6.96 -9.83 8.03
CA TRP A 53 -7.16 -9.49 9.44
C TRP A 53 -6.73 -10.58 10.41
N MET A 54 -6.78 -11.85 10.00
CA MET A 54 -6.39 -12.98 10.85
C MET A 54 -4.88 -13.24 10.82
N ASP A 55 -4.25 -13.05 9.65
CA ASP A 55 -2.87 -13.44 9.41
C ASP A 55 -1.88 -12.29 9.65
N SER A 56 -2.29 -11.03 9.42
CA SER A 56 -1.44 -9.86 9.70
C SER A 56 -1.61 -9.37 11.14
N GLU A 57 -0.48 -9.22 11.82
CA GLU A 57 -0.42 -8.63 13.15
C GLU A 57 -0.79 -7.13 13.16
N GLU A 58 -0.70 -6.44 12.02
CA GLU A 58 -1.01 -5.00 11.89
C GLU A 58 -2.52 -4.76 11.76
N TYR A 59 -3.21 -5.67 11.07
CA TYR A 59 -4.63 -5.55 10.75
C TYR A 59 -5.55 -6.37 11.65
N GLY A 60 -5.04 -6.98 12.73
CA GLY A 60 -5.85 -7.76 13.69
C GLY A 60 -7.06 -7.01 14.28
N HIS A 61 -7.00 -5.67 14.34
CA HIS A 61 -8.12 -4.82 14.75
C HIS A 61 -9.32 -4.85 13.77
N GLY A 62 -9.10 -5.32 12.54
CA GLY A 62 -10.08 -5.43 11.46
C GLY A 62 -11.28 -6.32 11.76
N VAL A 63 -11.16 -7.26 12.72
CA VAL A 63 -12.30 -8.10 13.13
C VAL A 63 -13.32 -7.31 13.96
N ILE A 64 -12.86 -6.44 14.85
CA ILE A 64 -13.71 -5.74 15.82
C ILE A 64 -14.27 -4.43 15.25
N VAL A 65 -13.47 -3.69 14.49
CA VAL A 65 -13.85 -2.35 14.02
C VAL A 65 -15.12 -2.33 13.16
N PRO A 66 -15.39 -3.27 12.23
CA PRO A 66 -16.66 -3.33 11.50
C PRO A 66 -17.89 -3.47 12.41
N ILE A 67 -17.77 -4.24 13.49
CA ILE A 67 -18.82 -4.41 14.51
C ILE A 67 -19.07 -3.07 15.22
N ILE A 68 -17.98 -2.38 15.61
CA ILE A 68 -18.06 -1.04 16.20
C ILE A 68 -18.67 -0.04 15.22
N SER A 69 -18.27 -0.06 13.95
CA SER A 69 -18.82 0.80 12.89
C SER A 69 -20.33 0.61 12.74
N LEU A 70 -20.81 -0.64 12.75
CA LEU A 70 -22.24 -0.94 12.70
C LEU A 70 -22.97 -0.43 13.94
N TYR A 71 -22.40 -0.62 15.13
CA TYR A 71 -22.93 -0.08 16.38
C TYR A 71 -22.98 1.45 16.37
N MET A 72 -21.96 2.12 15.85
CA MET A 72 -21.92 3.57 15.71
C MET A 72 -22.93 4.10 14.69
N TYR A 73 -23.13 3.39 13.58
CA TYR A 73 -24.20 3.72 12.63
C TYR A 73 -25.58 3.63 13.30
N TRP A 74 -25.79 2.59 14.13
CA TRP A 74 -27.01 2.42 14.92
C TRP A 74 -27.20 3.55 15.95
N LEU A 75 -26.16 3.96 16.67
CA LEU A 75 -26.23 5.09 17.60
C LEU A 75 -26.61 6.40 16.88
N ASN A 76 -26.15 6.58 15.64
CA ASN A 76 -26.42 7.80 14.87
C ASN A 76 -27.86 7.95 14.36
N ARG A 77 -28.73 6.95 14.54
CA ARG A 77 -30.14 7.04 14.13
C ARG A 77 -30.89 8.21 14.76
N GLU A 78 -30.44 8.66 15.94
CA GLU A 78 -31.00 9.83 16.61
C GLU A 78 -30.76 11.12 15.81
N LYS A 79 -29.62 11.25 15.13
CA LYS A 79 -29.26 12.47 14.39
C LYS A 79 -30.23 12.77 13.24
N ILE A 80 -30.90 11.75 12.72
CA ILE A 80 -31.87 11.88 11.63
C ILE A 80 -33.32 11.65 12.10
N SER A 81 -33.52 11.34 13.37
CA SER A 81 -34.82 11.15 13.98
C SER A 81 -35.71 12.38 13.76
N GLY A 82 -36.92 12.18 13.25
CA GLY A 82 -37.85 13.27 12.93
C GLY A 82 -37.49 14.12 11.72
N GLN A 83 -36.41 13.82 11.00
CA GLN A 83 -36.04 14.53 9.77
C GLN A 83 -36.68 13.89 8.54
N THR A 84 -36.75 14.68 7.45
CA THR A 84 -37.07 14.18 6.12
C THR A 84 -35.80 13.76 5.39
N VAL A 85 -35.74 12.54 4.88
CA VAL A 85 -34.64 12.07 4.01
C VAL A 85 -35.10 12.03 2.56
N GLN A 86 -34.17 12.32 1.65
CA GLN A 86 -34.45 12.42 0.21
C GLN A 86 -33.52 11.46 -0.54
N PRO A 87 -34.02 10.32 -1.03
CA PRO A 87 -33.27 9.39 -1.86
C PRO A 87 -32.61 10.08 -3.05
N SER A 88 -31.35 9.76 -3.35
CA SER A 88 -30.58 10.41 -4.41
C SER A 88 -30.17 9.43 -5.52
N TRP A 89 -30.26 9.88 -6.77
CA TRP A 89 -29.74 9.14 -7.93
C TRP A 89 -28.21 9.14 -8.01
N LEU A 90 -27.52 9.97 -7.21
CA LEU A 90 -26.06 9.90 -7.04
C LEU A 90 -25.59 8.54 -6.51
N ALA A 91 -26.50 7.74 -5.93
CA ALA A 91 -26.20 6.36 -5.56
C ALA A 91 -25.80 5.50 -6.77
N LEU A 92 -26.34 5.76 -7.96
CA LEU A 92 -26.09 4.94 -9.15
C LEU A 92 -24.65 5.13 -9.68
N PRO A 93 -24.14 6.35 -9.92
CA PRO A 93 -22.72 6.54 -10.23
C PRO A 93 -21.78 5.96 -9.16
N LEU A 94 -22.14 6.07 -7.88
CA LEU A 94 -21.34 5.53 -6.78
C LEU A 94 -21.32 3.99 -6.79
N ALA A 95 -22.45 3.36 -7.09
CA ALA A 95 -22.56 1.91 -7.28
C ALA A 95 -21.82 1.42 -8.52
N VAL A 96 -21.90 2.14 -9.64
CA VAL A 96 -21.12 1.83 -10.85
C VAL A 96 -19.63 1.95 -10.56
N ALA A 97 -19.18 3.01 -9.89
CA ALA A 97 -17.79 3.18 -9.50
C ALA A 97 -17.32 2.05 -8.55
N GLY A 98 -18.11 1.71 -7.53
CA GLY A 98 -17.80 0.62 -6.60
C GLY A 98 -17.74 -0.75 -7.28
N GLY A 99 -18.72 -1.05 -8.13
CA GLY A 99 -18.79 -2.30 -8.89
C GLY A 99 -17.67 -2.42 -9.94
N LEU A 100 -17.35 -1.34 -10.67
CA LEU A 100 -16.23 -1.32 -11.60
C LEU A 100 -14.90 -1.47 -10.88
N LEU A 101 -14.71 -0.80 -9.74
CA LEU A 101 -13.47 -0.91 -8.97
C LEU A 101 -13.31 -2.33 -8.40
N HIS A 102 -14.41 -2.98 -8.02
CA HIS A 102 -14.42 -4.39 -7.64
C HIS A 102 -14.01 -5.31 -8.79
N LEU A 103 -14.71 -5.19 -9.92
CA LEU A 103 -14.46 -5.99 -11.10
C LEU A 103 -13.02 -5.82 -11.61
N LEU A 104 -12.57 -4.59 -11.80
CA LEU A 104 -11.21 -4.29 -12.24
C LEU A 104 -10.16 -4.73 -11.21
N GLY A 105 -10.46 -4.61 -9.91
CA GLY A 105 -9.58 -5.11 -8.85
C GLY A 105 -9.37 -6.62 -8.94
N VAL A 106 -10.44 -7.39 -9.14
CA VAL A 106 -10.35 -8.85 -9.34
C VAL A 106 -9.63 -9.20 -10.65
N MET A 107 -9.86 -8.44 -11.73
CA MET A 107 -9.22 -8.68 -13.03
C MET A 107 -7.73 -8.33 -13.07
N ALA A 108 -7.32 -7.32 -12.30
CA ALA A 108 -5.93 -6.89 -12.17
C ALA A 108 -5.16 -7.62 -11.06
N ASP A 109 -5.81 -8.53 -10.32
CA ASP A 109 -5.26 -9.11 -9.09
C ASP A 109 -4.79 -8.05 -8.06
N VAL A 110 -5.59 -6.98 -7.94
CA VAL A 110 -5.39 -5.89 -6.98
C VAL A 110 -6.50 -5.93 -5.94
N ASP A 111 -6.35 -6.81 -4.94
CA ASP A 111 -7.30 -6.99 -3.84
C ASP A 111 -7.71 -5.69 -3.15
N VAL A 112 -6.76 -4.78 -2.93
CA VAL A 112 -7.03 -3.47 -2.27
C VAL A 112 -8.05 -2.64 -3.07
N ALA A 113 -7.99 -2.69 -4.41
CA ALA A 113 -8.99 -2.02 -5.25
C ALA A 113 -10.38 -2.67 -5.06
N ALA A 114 -10.45 -3.99 -4.99
CA ALA A 114 -11.67 -4.71 -4.68
C ALA A 114 -12.29 -4.29 -3.34
N TYR A 115 -11.47 -4.10 -2.30
CA TYR A 115 -11.93 -3.64 -0.98
C TYR A 115 -12.43 -2.20 -0.99
N TYR A 116 -11.78 -1.30 -1.73
CA TYR A 116 -12.31 0.06 -1.93
C TYR A 116 -13.62 0.05 -2.74
N GLY A 117 -13.79 -0.90 -3.66
CA GLY A 117 -15.06 -1.15 -4.35
C GLY A 117 -16.19 -1.48 -3.38
N LEU A 118 -15.91 -2.29 -2.35
CA LEU A 118 -16.86 -2.61 -1.28
C LEU A 118 -17.23 -1.36 -0.50
N LEU A 119 -16.26 -0.53 -0.11
CA LEU A 119 -16.50 0.70 0.65
C LEU A 119 -17.42 1.68 -0.13
N LEU A 120 -17.17 1.88 -1.42
CA LEU A 120 -18.02 2.72 -2.28
C LEU A 120 -19.42 2.13 -2.43
N SER A 121 -19.52 0.80 -2.58
CA SER A 121 -20.80 0.08 -2.67
C SER A 121 -21.62 0.21 -1.38
N LEU A 122 -20.98 0.12 -0.21
CA LEU A 122 -21.61 0.35 1.09
C LEU A 122 -22.05 1.80 1.27
N ALA A 123 -21.33 2.78 0.72
CA ALA A 123 -21.72 4.18 0.71
C ALA A 123 -22.88 4.49 -0.25
N ALA A 124 -23.04 3.70 -1.32
CA ALA A 124 -24.15 3.84 -2.28
C ALA A 124 -25.51 3.49 -1.67
N LEU A 125 -25.57 2.54 -0.73
CA LEU A 125 -26.82 2.12 -0.08
C LEU A 125 -27.51 3.24 0.74
N PRO A 126 -26.84 3.94 1.69
CA PRO A 126 -27.46 5.06 2.40
C PRO A 126 -27.76 6.24 1.44
N MET A 127 -26.94 6.45 0.40
CA MET A 127 -27.25 7.44 -0.64
C MET A 127 -28.55 7.10 -1.39
N ALA A 128 -28.77 5.82 -1.72
CA ALA A 128 -29.98 5.35 -2.40
C ALA A 128 -31.22 5.42 -1.51
N ALA A 129 -31.06 5.14 -0.21
CA ALA A 129 -32.17 5.09 0.75
C ALA A 129 -32.57 6.48 1.28
N GLY A 130 -31.63 7.40 1.48
CA GLY A 130 -31.92 8.70 2.10
C GLY A 130 -31.04 9.86 1.66
N GLY A 131 -30.20 9.66 0.65
CA GLY A 131 -29.35 10.69 0.06
C GLY A 131 -28.24 11.17 0.99
N TRP A 132 -27.87 12.44 0.85
CA TRP A 132 -26.75 13.04 1.58
C TRP A 132 -26.92 12.99 3.10
N ARG A 133 -28.15 13.10 3.61
CA ARG A 133 -28.43 13.06 5.06
C ARG A 133 -28.07 11.70 5.66
N LEU A 134 -28.46 10.61 4.99
CA LEU A 134 -28.20 9.26 5.47
C LEU A 134 -26.72 8.87 5.23
N LEU A 135 -26.11 9.32 4.13
CA LEU A 135 -24.65 9.17 3.95
C LEU A 135 -23.88 9.94 5.04
N ASN A 136 -24.32 11.14 5.42
CA ASN A 136 -23.73 11.91 6.51
C ASN A 136 -23.99 11.29 7.90
N GLN A 137 -24.92 10.35 8.03
CA GLN A 137 -25.02 9.51 9.22
C GLN A 137 -23.97 8.39 9.22
N ALA A 138 -23.67 7.87 8.03
CA ALA A 138 -22.78 6.73 7.80
C ALA A 138 -21.30 7.11 7.58
N TRP A 139 -20.96 8.37 7.29
CA TRP A 139 -19.59 8.74 6.87
C TRP A 139 -18.52 8.34 7.90
N TYR A 140 -18.81 8.49 9.20
CA TYR A 140 -17.85 8.15 10.25
C TYR A 140 -17.70 6.63 10.43
N PRO A 141 -18.78 5.83 10.52
CA PRO A 141 -18.68 4.38 10.37
C PRO A 141 -17.92 3.91 9.12
N LEU A 142 -18.17 4.53 7.97
CA LEU A 142 -17.48 4.21 6.71
C LEU A 142 -15.99 4.59 6.77
N LEU A 143 -15.64 5.70 7.43
CA LEU A 143 -14.25 6.07 7.70
C LEU A 143 -13.55 5.00 8.55
N LEU A 144 -14.21 4.46 9.57
CA LEU A 144 -13.63 3.37 10.37
C LEU A 144 -13.45 2.08 9.55
N VAL A 145 -14.40 1.75 8.67
CA VAL A 145 -14.24 0.63 7.73
C VAL A 145 -13.07 0.88 6.76
N LEU A 146 -12.85 2.12 6.31
CA LEU A 146 -11.70 2.45 5.48
C LEU A 146 -10.37 2.13 6.18
N PHE A 147 -10.26 2.35 7.49
CA PHE A 147 -9.03 2.12 8.25
C PHE A 147 -8.69 0.64 8.50
N VAL A 148 -9.64 -0.28 8.28
CA VAL A 148 -9.36 -1.73 8.32
C VAL A 148 -9.07 -2.31 6.95
N ILE A 149 -9.21 -1.51 5.89
CA ILE A 149 -8.80 -1.89 4.54
C ILE A 149 -7.31 -1.59 4.40
N PRO A 150 -6.49 -2.57 3.96
CA PRO A 150 -5.07 -2.35 3.78
C PRO A 150 -4.76 -1.18 2.84
N LEU A 151 -3.68 -0.46 3.14
CA LEU A 151 -3.16 0.55 2.22
C LEU A 151 -2.61 -0.12 0.95
N PRO A 152 -2.58 0.58 -0.19
CA PRO A 152 -1.92 0.07 -1.39
C PRO A 152 -0.45 -0.25 -1.09
N TYR A 153 0.04 -1.37 -1.61
CA TYR A 153 1.36 -1.92 -1.33
C TYR A 153 2.50 -0.90 -1.37
N LEU A 154 2.55 -0.05 -2.42
CA LEU A 154 3.59 0.97 -2.55
C LEU A 154 3.57 1.95 -1.36
N LEU A 155 2.39 2.37 -0.92
CA LEU A 155 2.24 3.30 0.19
C LEU A 155 2.64 2.66 1.51
N SER A 156 2.24 1.40 1.75
CA SER A 156 2.65 0.67 2.95
C SER A 156 4.17 0.49 2.99
N THR A 157 4.81 0.06 1.90
CA THR A 157 6.26 -0.18 1.87
C THR A 157 7.06 1.11 2.06
N LEU A 158 6.63 2.22 1.43
CA LEU A 158 7.26 3.53 1.64
C LEU A 158 7.12 3.99 3.09
N LEU A 159 5.93 3.81 3.69
CA LEU A 159 5.68 4.19 5.07
C LEU A 159 6.51 3.35 6.04
N THR A 160 6.55 2.02 5.86
CA THR A 160 7.40 1.08 6.59
C THR A 160 8.85 1.52 6.57
N ALA A 161 9.42 1.71 5.38
CA ALA A 161 10.83 2.08 5.22
C ALA A 161 11.16 3.41 5.90
N ARG A 162 10.28 4.42 5.78
CA ARG A 162 10.48 5.73 6.41
C ARG A 162 10.37 5.66 7.92
N MET A 163 9.38 4.96 8.46
CA MET A 163 9.20 4.83 9.89
C MET A 163 10.32 4.02 10.55
N GLN A 164 10.84 2.98 9.88
CA GLN A 164 11.99 2.21 10.36
C GLN A 164 13.24 3.06 10.48
N LEU A 165 13.58 3.86 9.46
CA LEU A 165 14.76 4.73 9.49
C LEU A 165 14.66 5.74 10.64
N VAL A 166 13.52 6.44 10.74
CA VAL A 166 13.29 7.43 11.81
C VAL A 166 13.35 6.77 13.20
N SER A 167 12.75 5.59 13.35
CA SER A 167 12.78 4.87 14.63
C SER A 167 14.18 4.35 14.96
N SER A 168 14.97 3.97 13.96
CA SER A 168 16.36 3.53 14.13
C SER A 168 17.25 4.69 14.56
N ASP A 169 17.11 5.87 13.94
CA ASP A 169 17.87 7.08 14.31
C ASP A 169 17.62 7.47 15.77
N ILE A 170 16.35 7.51 16.19
CA ILE A 170 15.98 7.83 17.57
C ILE A 170 16.39 6.70 18.52
N GLY A 171 16.25 5.44 18.12
CA GLY A 171 16.71 4.27 18.89
C GLY A 171 18.22 4.31 19.14
N VAL A 172 19.01 4.67 18.13
CA VAL A 172 20.46 4.90 18.25
C VAL A 172 20.76 6.03 19.21
N ALA A 173 20.02 7.13 19.16
CA ALA A 173 20.18 8.22 20.12
C ALA A 173 19.95 7.74 21.56
N PHE A 174 18.94 6.90 21.80
CA PHE A 174 18.73 6.26 23.11
C PHE A 174 19.89 5.33 23.48
N ILE A 175 20.34 4.45 22.60
CA ILE A 175 21.47 3.53 22.87
C ILE A 175 22.74 4.32 23.26
N ARG A 176 23.04 5.39 22.53
CA ARG A 176 24.19 6.27 22.81
C ARG A 176 24.05 6.99 24.15
N LEU A 177 22.83 7.33 24.57
CA LEU A 177 22.57 7.91 25.90
C LEU A 177 22.96 6.95 27.04
N PHE A 178 22.86 5.63 26.82
CA PHE A 178 23.33 4.60 27.75
C PHE A 178 24.84 4.29 27.65
N GLY A 179 25.59 5.08 26.88
CA GLY A 179 27.05 4.97 26.78
C GLY A 179 27.55 3.84 25.87
N LEU A 180 26.68 3.23 25.07
CA LEU A 180 27.09 2.17 24.13
C LEU A 180 27.51 2.77 22.77
N PRO A 181 28.70 2.43 22.26
CA PRO A 181 29.12 2.82 20.92
C PRO A 181 28.33 2.01 19.88
N VAL A 182 27.57 2.71 19.05
CA VAL A 182 26.79 2.11 17.95
C VAL A 182 27.02 2.87 16.65
N MET A 183 27.38 2.13 15.62
CA MET A 183 27.44 2.60 14.24
C MET A 183 26.16 2.17 13.53
N GLN A 184 25.47 3.12 12.94
CA GLN A 184 24.23 2.87 12.19
C GLN A 184 24.53 2.90 10.70
N ASP A 185 23.98 1.93 9.97
CA ASP A 185 24.03 1.84 8.52
C ASP A 185 22.63 1.48 8.00
N GLY A 186 21.85 2.51 7.65
CA GLY A 186 20.42 2.35 7.36
C GLY A 186 19.68 1.77 8.57
N ASN A 187 19.03 0.62 8.35
CA ASN A 187 18.33 -0.14 9.39
C ASN A 187 19.22 -1.18 10.10
N VAL A 188 20.53 -1.22 9.82
CA VAL A 188 21.49 -2.13 10.49
C VAL A 188 22.28 -1.37 11.55
N LEU A 189 22.33 -1.93 12.76
CA LEU A 189 23.01 -1.38 13.92
C LEU A 189 24.22 -2.25 14.27
N TYR A 190 25.43 -1.71 14.16
CA TYR A 190 26.68 -2.38 14.52
C TYR A 190 27.16 -1.92 15.90
N MET A 191 27.32 -2.87 16.82
CA MET A 191 27.72 -2.62 18.21
C MET A 191 29.02 -3.38 18.57
N GLY A 192 29.97 -3.40 17.62
CA GLY A 192 31.27 -4.04 17.79
C GLY A 192 31.21 -5.54 17.50
N ASP A 193 30.91 -6.35 18.52
CA ASP A 193 30.92 -7.81 18.47
C ASP A 193 29.63 -8.42 17.90
N PHE A 194 28.56 -7.63 17.77
CA PHE A 194 27.31 -8.06 17.16
C PHE A 194 26.68 -6.95 16.30
N SER A 195 25.83 -7.37 15.36
CA SER A 195 24.99 -6.50 14.54
C SER A 195 23.53 -6.89 14.67
N MET A 196 22.65 -5.89 14.70
CA MET A 196 21.20 -6.08 14.73
C MET A 196 20.58 -5.42 13.49
N LEU A 197 19.77 -6.18 12.75
CA LEU A 197 18.91 -5.63 11.71
C LEU A 197 17.57 -5.22 12.35
N VAL A 198 17.14 -3.99 12.10
CA VAL A 198 15.79 -3.53 12.44
C VAL A 198 14.84 -4.07 11.37
N GLU A 199 14.27 -5.25 11.64
CA GLU A 199 13.34 -5.94 10.74
C GLU A 199 12.04 -5.15 10.50
N GLU A 200 11.24 -5.57 9.51
CA GLU A 200 9.94 -4.96 9.17
C GLU A 200 8.96 -4.94 10.36
N ALA A 201 9.04 -5.94 11.23
CA ALA A 201 8.30 -5.98 12.50
C ALA A 201 8.63 -4.82 13.45
N CYS A 202 9.73 -4.10 13.23
CA CYS A 202 10.15 -2.92 13.97
C CYS A 202 9.87 -1.61 13.21
N SER A 203 8.94 -1.60 12.26
CA SER A 203 8.47 -0.35 11.61
C SER A 203 7.54 0.49 12.50
N GLY A 204 6.97 -0.10 13.54
CA GLY A 204 5.96 0.52 14.39
C GLY A 204 4.53 0.49 13.82
N LEU A 205 4.35 0.08 12.55
CA LEU A 205 3.03 0.00 11.91
C LEU A 205 2.08 -0.97 12.61
N ARG A 206 2.61 -2.10 13.08
CA ARG A 206 1.91 -3.12 13.88
C ARG A 206 1.14 -2.52 15.06
N TYR A 207 1.66 -1.46 15.67
CA TYR A 207 1.02 -0.79 16.80
C TYR A 207 0.27 0.46 16.36
N MET A 208 0.74 1.13 15.30
CA MET A 208 0.13 2.36 14.81
C MET A 208 -1.25 2.15 14.24
N TYR A 209 -1.48 1.14 13.39
CA TYR A 209 -2.81 0.96 12.77
C TYR A 209 -3.91 0.69 13.79
N PRO A 210 -3.74 -0.25 14.75
CA PRO A 210 -4.73 -0.41 15.82
C PRO A 210 -4.89 0.84 16.69
N LEU A 211 -3.80 1.55 17.00
CA LEU A 211 -3.85 2.75 17.84
C LEU A 211 -4.57 3.91 17.15
N VAL A 212 -4.39 4.09 15.83
CA VAL A 212 -5.15 5.06 15.02
C VAL A 212 -6.63 4.71 15.01
N SER A 213 -6.98 3.43 14.81
CA SER A 213 -8.37 2.97 14.86
C SER A 213 -9.03 3.27 16.21
N ILE A 214 -8.33 3.01 17.32
CA ILE A 214 -8.78 3.37 18.66
C ILE A 214 -8.89 4.89 18.82
N ALA A 215 -7.89 5.65 18.37
CA ALA A 215 -7.89 7.11 18.47
C ALA A 215 -9.05 7.73 17.69
N LEU A 216 -9.42 7.19 16.53
CA LEU A 216 -10.62 7.58 15.80
C LEU A 216 -11.87 7.30 16.65
N ILE A 217 -12.07 6.06 17.12
CA ILE A 217 -13.22 5.71 17.97
C ILE A 217 -13.31 6.65 19.19
N VAL A 218 -12.20 6.94 19.85
CA VAL A 218 -12.16 7.85 21.00
C VAL A 218 -12.46 9.30 20.57
N ALA A 219 -11.84 9.79 19.50
CA ALA A 219 -12.08 11.14 18.97
C ALA A 219 -13.54 11.36 18.53
N TYR A 220 -14.21 10.29 18.10
CA TYR A 220 -15.64 10.32 17.79
C TYR A 220 -16.48 10.71 19.02
N PHE A 221 -16.33 9.95 20.10
CA PHE A 221 -17.08 10.14 21.35
C PHE A 221 -16.60 11.36 22.13
N TYR A 222 -15.35 11.76 21.95
CA TYR A 222 -14.75 12.90 22.65
C TYR A 222 -15.53 14.21 22.43
N ARG A 223 -16.05 14.77 23.52
CA ARG A 223 -16.72 16.08 23.54
C ARG A 223 -15.70 17.21 23.65
N GLY A 224 -15.19 17.66 22.50
CA GLY A 224 -14.27 18.79 22.41
C GLY A 224 -14.15 19.37 20.99
N PRO A 225 -13.45 20.50 20.83
CA PRO A 225 -13.22 21.13 19.53
C PRO A 225 -12.47 20.19 18.56
N VAL A 226 -12.68 20.40 17.26
CA VAL A 226 -12.12 19.55 16.19
C VAL A 226 -10.59 19.47 16.27
N TRP A 227 -9.90 20.53 16.66
CA TRP A 227 -8.43 20.50 16.79
C TRP A 227 -7.96 19.52 17.87
N GLN A 228 -8.69 19.32 18.97
CA GLN A 228 -8.35 18.31 19.99
C GLN A 228 -8.56 16.90 19.45
N LYS A 229 -9.62 16.69 18.67
CA LYS A 229 -9.88 15.41 17.99
C LYS A 229 -8.78 15.09 16.98
N LEU A 230 -8.36 16.08 16.20
CA LEU A 230 -7.24 15.95 15.26
C LEU A 230 -5.93 15.68 15.99
N LEU A 231 -5.68 16.37 17.10
CA LEU A 231 -4.49 16.13 17.92
C LEU A 231 -4.43 14.69 18.43
N ILE A 232 -5.53 14.16 19.00
CA ILE A 232 -5.63 12.77 19.49
C ILE A 232 -5.35 11.75 18.37
N VAL A 233 -5.79 12.02 17.14
CA VAL A 233 -5.55 11.09 16.02
C VAL A 233 -4.12 11.22 15.49
N LEU A 234 -3.64 12.46 15.31
CA LEU A 234 -2.31 12.72 14.74
C LEU A 234 -1.18 12.41 15.72
N SER A 235 -1.42 12.46 17.03
CA SER A 235 -0.44 12.12 18.06
C SER A 235 -0.09 10.63 18.09
N THR A 236 -0.95 9.76 17.52
CA THR A 236 -0.66 8.33 17.44
C THR A 236 0.63 8.04 16.66
N ILE A 237 0.96 8.84 15.63
CA ILE A 237 2.17 8.71 14.81
C ILE A 237 3.45 8.98 15.63
N PRO A 238 3.65 10.15 16.29
CA PRO A 238 4.84 10.37 17.10
C PRO A 238 4.90 9.46 18.33
N ILE A 239 3.75 9.08 18.93
CA ILE A 239 3.71 8.11 20.03
C ILE A 239 4.27 6.76 19.56
N THR A 240 3.82 6.24 18.41
CA THR A 240 4.25 4.92 17.91
C THR A 240 5.70 4.94 17.47
N ILE A 241 6.17 6.00 16.78
CA ILE A 241 7.59 6.17 16.43
C ILE A 241 8.44 6.18 17.70
N GLY A 242 8.08 6.98 18.71
CA GLY A 242 8.83 7.07 19.96
C GLY A 242 8.88 5.74 20.72
N MET A 243 7.73 5.07 20.83
CA MET A 243 7.64 3.77 21.50
C MET A 243 8.40 2.66 20.76
N ASN A 244 8.37 2.67 19.43
CA ASN A 244 9.13 1.75 18.61
C ASN A 244 10.64 2.05 18.64
N SER A 245 11.04 3.32 18.78
CA SER A 245 12.44 3.71 18.99
C SER A 245 12.97 3.24 20.34
N LEU A 246 12.16 3.38 21.40
CA LEU A 246 12.45 2.86 22.73
C LEU A 246 12.61 1.33 22.70
N ARG A 247 11.71 0.65 21.97
CA ARG A 247 11.78 -0.79 21.73
C ARG A 247 13.14 -1.20 21.13
N ILE A 248 13.53 -0.59 20.00
CA ILE A 248 14.82 -0.85 19.35
C ILE A 248 15.99 -0.67 20.32
N ALA A 249 15.98 0.41 21.12
CA ALA A 249 17.03 0.69 22.09
C ALA A 249 17.09 -0.34 23.22
N VAL A 250 15.94 -0.71 23.78
CA VAL A 250 15.83 -1.73 24.84
C VAL A 250 16.35 -3.07 24.34
N THR A 251 16.02 -3.46 23.12
CA THR A 251 16.46 -4.75 22.56
C THR A 251 17.96 -4.76 22.28
N GLY A 252 18.54 -3.66 21.79
CA GLY A 252 19.99 -3.51 21.70
C GLY A 252 20.70 -3.61 23.06
N LEU A 253 20.14 -2.99 24.10
CA LEU A 253 20.64 -3.10 25.48
C LEU A 253 20.54 -4.53 26.01
N ILE A 254 19.41 -5.21 25.77
CA ILE A 254 19.20 -6.58 26.20
C ILE A 254 20.26 -7.50 25.61
N ILE A 255 20.50 -7.41 24.29
CA ILE A 255 21.52 -8.24 23.62
C ILE A 255 22.90 -7.94 24.18
N ARG A 256 23.23 -6.68 24.44
CA ARG A 256 24.55 -6.31 24.97
C ARG A 256 24.84 -6.88 26.36
N TYR A 257 23.86 -6.86 27.26
CA TYR A 257 24.06 -7.26 28.66
C TYR A 257 23.71 -8.72 28.94
N TRP A 258 22.77 -9.31 28.19
CA TRP A 258 22.28 -10.67 28.42
C TRP A 258 22.49 -11.63 27.23
N GLY A 259 23.12 -11.17 26.14
CA GLY A 259 23.40 -11.97 24.95
C GLY A 259 22.20 -12.10 23.99
N SER A 260 22.45 -12.55 22.75
CA SER A 260 21.43 -12.67 21.69
C SER A 260 20.31 -13.65 22.04
N GLN A 261 20.63 -14.73 22.76
CA GLN A 261 19.65 -15.75 23.18
C GLN A 261 18.56 -15.19 24.10
N ALA A 262 18.86 -14.15 24.88
CA ALA A 262 17.86 -13.47 25.68
C ALA A 262 16.84 -12.70 24.82
N ALA A 263 17.27 -12.18 23.67
CA ALA A 263 16.43 -11.40 22.77
C ALA A 263 15.64 -12.24 21.76
N GLU A 264 16.10 -13.44 21.39
CA GLU A 264 15.43 -14.31 20.39
C GLU A 264 14.27 -15.15 20.96
N GLY A 265 14.19 -15.31 22.29
CA GLY A 265 13.18 -16.16 22.95
C GLY A 265 11.92 -15.41 23.43
N PHE A 266 11.47 -15.74 24.64
CA PHE A 266 10.29 -15.19 25.32
C PHE A 266 10.20 -13.64 25.29
N LEU A 267 11.33 -12.93 25.32
CA LEU A 267 11.32 -11.47 25.31
C LEU A 267 10.85 -10.88 23.98
N HIS A 268 11.09 -11.53 22.83
CA HIS A 268 10.65 -11.03 21.51
C HIS A 268 9.12 -11.08 21.35
N SER A 269 8.48 -12.15 21.83
CA SER A 269 7.01 -12.30 21.74
C SER A 269 6.25 -11.41 22.72
N PHE A 270 6.84 -11.08 23.87
CA PHE A 270 6.23 -10.17 24.86
C PHE A 270 6.41 -8.70 24.51
N GLU A 271 7.41 -8.38 23.71
CA GLU A 271 7.79 -7.02 23.34
C GLU A 271 6.63 -6.25 22.69
N GLY A 272 5.93 -6.87 21.73
CA GLY A 272 4.98 -6.14 20.90
C GLY A 272 3.71 -5.69 21.61
N TRP A 273 3.10 -6.57 22.42
CA TRP A 273 1.89 -6.20 23.16
C TRP A 273 2.19 -5.18 24.28
N ILE A 274 3.35 -5.29 24.95
CA ILE A 274 3.77 -4.30 25.96
C ILE A 274 3.95 -2.92 25.33
N VAL A 275 4.64 -2.84 24.20
CA VAL A 275 4.85 -1.58 23.47
C VAL A 275 3.50 -0.96 23.06
N PHE A 276 2.57 -1.78 22.58
CA PHE A 276 1.20 -1.33 22.28
C PHE A 276 0.46 -0.80 23.52
N MET A 277 0.50 -1.52 24.64
CA MET A 277 -0.18 -1.10 25.89
C MET A 277 0.40 0.20 26.43
N LEU A 278 1.72 0.40 26.33
CA LEU A 278 2.37 1.66 26.69
C LEU A 278 1.97 2.80 25.75
N ALA A 279 1.94 2.57 24.43
CA ALA A 279 1.48 3.55 23.46
C ALA A 279 0.01 3.96 23.69
N PHE A 280 -0.86 2.99 23.97
CA PHE A 280 -2.24 3.24 24.36
C PHE A 280 -2.35 4.04 25.67
N ALA A 281 -1.54 3.70 26.69
CA ALA A 281 -1.50 4.44 27.94
C ALA A 281 -1.05 5.90 27.73
N LEU A 282 -0.08 6.16 26.85
CA LEU A 282 0.35 7.50 26.49
C LEU A 282 -0.76 8.29 25.78
N LEU A 283 -1.51 7.66 24.86
CA LEU A 283 -2.68 8.27 24.23
C LEU A 283 -3.74 8.63 25.28
N MET A 284 -4.02 7.75 26.23
CA MET A 284 -4.97 8.02 27.31
C MET A 284 -4.48 9.13 28.24
N LEU A 285 -3.17 9.15 28.54
CA LEU A 285 -2.54 10.22 29.31
C LEU A 285 -2.66 11.56 28.59
N GLU A 286 -2.42 11.61 27.28
CA GLU A 286 -2.59 12.82 26.47
C GLU A 286 -4.03 13.34 26.55
N ILE A 287 -5.03 12.47 26.35
CA ILE A 287 -6.44 12.86 26.45
C ILE A 287 -6.74 13.38 27.86
N TRP A 288 -6.25 12.70 28.90
CA TRP A 288 -6.40 13.14 30.27
C TRP A 288 -5.78 14.53 30.50
N VAL A 289 -4.56 14.77 30.01
CA VAL A 289 -3.88 16.07 30.07
C VAL A 289 -4.70 17.14 29.33
N LEU A 290 -5.22 16.85 28.13
CA LEU A 290 -6.08 17.77 27.37
C LEU A 290 -7.35 18.14 28.14
N THR A 291 -7.96 17.18 28.85
CA THR A 291 -9.13 17.48 29.68
C THR A 291 -8.80 18.37 30.89
N ARG A 292 -7.57 18.32 31.41
CA ARG A 292 -7.09 19.14 32.52
C ARG A 292 -6.68 20.54 32.08
N LEU A 293 -5.97 20.66 30.96
CA LEU A 293 -5.49 21.94 30.42
C LEU A 293 -6.63 22.79 29.82
N PHE A 294 -7.66 22.14 29.27
CA PHE A 294 -8.81 22.83 28.68
C PHE A 294 -10.11 22.35 29.36
N PRO A 295 -10.40 22.79 30.60
CA PRO A 295 -11.60 22.41 31.31
C PRO A 295 -12.85 23.08 30.69
N ASN A 296 -13.77 22.29 30.15
CA ASN A 296 -15.08 22.74 29.64
C ASN A 296 -16.23 22.38 30.61
N GLY A 297 -15.97 22.33 31.92
CA GLY A 297 -16.98 21.95 32.93
C GLY A 297 -17.39 20.47 32.93
N GLN A 298 -16.73 19.62 32.12
CA GLN A 298 -16.97 18.17 32.05
C GLN A 298 -15.71 17.39 32.43
N SER A 299 -15.87 16.37 33.27
CA SER A 299 -14.84 15.41 33.65
C SER A 299 -14.46 14.46 32.50
N PHE A 300 -13.34 13.73 32.64
CA PHE A 300 -12.84 12.79 31.63
C PHE A 300 -13.91 11.77 31.18
N THR A 301 -14.61 11.15 32.13
CA THR A 301 -15.66 10.16 31.85
C THR A 301 -16.87 10.80 31.18
N GLN A 302 -17.25 12.02 31.58
CA GLN A 302 -18.35 12.77 30.95
C GLN A 302 -18.06 13.18 29.51
N ARG A 303 -16.78 13.35 29.13
CA ARG A 303 -16.42 13.64 27.72
C ARG A 303 -16.47 12.42 26.81
N LEU A 304 -16.49 11.21 27.37
CA LEU A 304 -16.53 9.93 26.64
C LEU A 304 -17.85 9.18 26.83
N GLU A 305 -18.82 9.79 27.52
CA GLU A 305 -20.10 9.18 27.83
C GLU A 305 -20.93 8.94 26.55
N ILE A 306 -21.26 7.67 26.32
CA ILE A 306 -22.17 7.25 25.25
C ILE A 306 -23.59 7.52 25.73
N VAL A 307 -24.29 8.45 25.08
CA VAL A 307 -25.70 8.72 25.37
C VAL A 307 -26.55 7.73 24.58
N THR A 308 -27.26 6.87 25.30
CA THR A 308 -28.16 5.87 24.70
C THR A 308 -29.54 6.51 24.46
N PRO A 309 -30.13 6.41 23.25
CA PRO A 309 -31.40 7.09 22.95
C PRO A 309 -32.57 6.50 23.76
N GLN A 310 -33.40 7.36 24.37
CA GLN A 310 -34.61 6.94 25.11
C GLN A 310 -35.89 6.90 24.26
N GLN A 311 -36.00 7.68 23.17
CA GLN A 311 -37.15 7.62 22.26
C GLN A 311 -36.81 8.23 20.89
N LEU A 312 -37.14 7.53 19.79
CA LEU A 312 -36.88 7.98 18.41
C LEU A 312 -38.18 8.36 17.72
N ALA A 313 -38.21 9.55 17.11
CA ALA A 313 -39.28 9.96 16.22
C ALA A 313 -39.12 9.29 14.84
N PRO A 314 -40.22 8.98 14.13
CA PRO A 314 -40.16 8.36 12.81
C PRO A 314 -39.45 9.27 11.81
N VAL A 315 -38.65 8.65 10.94
CA VAL A 315 -37.99 9.34 9.83
C VAL A 315 -38.97 9.39 8.67
N HIS A 316 -39.08 10.56 8.03
CA HIS A 316 -39.98 10.75 6.91
C HIS A 316 -39.19 10.63 5.61
N VAL A 317 -39.72 9.93 4.61
CA VAL A 317 -39.05 9.83 3.30
C VAL A 317 -39.88 10.59 2.27
N SER A 318 -39.24 11.52 1.56
CA SER A 318 -39.93 12.38 0.58
C SER A 318 -40.51 11.61 -0.62
N ARG A 319 -39.91 10.46 -0.98
CA ARG A 319 -40.33 9.57 -2.07
C ARG A 319 -39.88 8.15 -1.76
N SER A 320 -40.63 7.13 -2.21
CA SER A 320 -40.23 5.73 -2.00
C SER A 320 -38.78 5.46 -2.48
N PRO A 321 -37.90 4.88 -1.64
CA PRO A 321 -36.52 4.58 -2.01
C PRO A 321 -36.37 3.26 -2.78
N VAL A 322 -37.42 2.42 -2.82
CA VAL A 322 -37.35 1.01 -3.23
C VAL A 322 -36.73 0.82 -4.62
N ALA A 323 -37.23 1.51 -5.64
CA ALA A 323 -36.73 1.36 -7.01
C ALA A 323 -35.25 1.74 -7.14
N ARG A 324 -34.83 2.82 -6.47
CA ARG A 324 -33.43 3.28 -6.47
C ARG A 324 -32.52 2.31 -5.72
N LEU A 325 -32.95 1.85 -4.56
CA LEU A 325 -32.22 0.87 -3.76
C LEU A 325 -32.05 -0.45 -4.53
N MET A 326 -33.11 -0.92 -5.17
CA MET A 326 -33.09 -2.12 -6.02
C MET A 326 -32.15 -1.98 -7.21
N LEU A 327 -32.26 -0.89 -7.97
CA LEU A 327 -31.38 -0.67 -9.12
C LEU A 327 -29.91 -0.55 -8.69
N THR A 328 -29.64 0.22 -7.63
CA THR A 328 -28.28 0.38 -7.06
C THR A 328 -27.71 -0.97 -6.65
N THR A 329 -28.50 -1.79 -5.95
CA THR A 329 -28.10 -3.14 -5.53
C THR A 329 -27.89 -4.07 -6.72
N ALA A 330 -28.79 -4.06 -7.71
CA ALA A 330 -28.70 -4.90 -8.90
C ALA A 330 -27.45 -4.60 -9.72
N VAL A 331 -27.06 -3.33 -9.85
CA VAL A 331 -25.81 -2.92 -10.52
C VAL A 331 -24.58 -3.46 -9.78
N ILE A 332 -24.55 -3.34 -8.45
CA ILE A 332 -23.44 -3.85 -7.63
C ILE A 332 -23.36 -5.38 -7.73
N VAL A 333 -24.50 -6.07 -7.59
CA VAL A 333 -24.57 -7.53 -7.67
C VAL A 333 -24.18 -8.03 -9.06
N ALA A 334 -24.61 -7.37 -10.14
CA ALA A 334 -24.21 -7.72 -11.49
C ALA A 334 -22.68 -7.63 -11.66
N ALA A 335 -22.06 -6.55 -11.15
CA ALA A 335 -20.60 -6.41 -11.18
C ALA A 335 -19.89 -7.51 -10.36
N GLY A 336 -20.39 -7.84 -9.17
CA GLY A 336 -19.83 -8.92 -8.35
C GLY A 336 -19.98 -10.30 -9.00
N ILE A 337 -21.12 -10.58 -9.65
CA ILE A 337 -21.32 -11.81 -10.45
C ILE A 337 -20.32 -11.83 -11.62
N SER A 338 -20.16 -10.72 -12.34
CA SER A 338 -19.16 -10.62 -13.41
C SER A 338 -17.74 -10.89 -12.92
N ALA A 339 -17.37 -10.36 -11.75
CA ALA A 339 -16.06 -10.59 -11.14
C ALA A 339 -15.88 -12.07 -10.76
N HIS A 340 -16.91 -12.69 -10.18
CA HIS A 340 -16.88 -14.11 -9.83
C HIS A 340 -16.79 -15.02 -11.06
N VAL A 341 -17.60 -14.76 -12.09
CA VAL A 341 -17.53 -15.47 -13.37
C VAL A 341 -16.15 -15.32 -14.01
N TYR A 342 -15.59 -14.10 -14.00
CA TYR A 342 -14.23 -13.88 -14.48
C TYR A 342 -13.21 -14.72 -13.71
N SER A 343 -13.23 -14.69 -12.37
CA SER A 343 -12.29 -15.47 -11.55
C SER A 343 -12.37 -16.99 -11.79
N PHE A 344 -13.52 -17.49 -12.22
CA PHE A 344 -13.72 -18.92 -12.51
C PHE A 344 -13.31 -19.30 -13.94
N VAL A 345 -13.47 -18.38 -14.91
CA VAL A 345 -13.25 -18.66 -16.33
C VAL A 345 -11.87 -18.21 -16.81
N ALA A 346 -11.31 -17.16 -16.21
CA ALA A 346 -10.03 -16.59 -16.62
C ALA A 346 -8.87 -17.48 -16.15
N THR A 347 -8.17 -18.08 -17.11
CA THR A 347 -6.89 -18.76 -16.89
C THR A 347 -5.78 -17.89 -17.44
N ASP A 348 -4.70 -17.71 -16.68
CA ASP A 348 -3.52 -17.00 -17.21
C ASP A 348 -2.89 -17.84 -18.32
N THR A 349 -2.60 -17.20 -19.43
CA THR A 349 -1.81 -17.78 -20.51
C THR A 349 -0.35 -17.62 -20.13
N ILE A 350 0.32 -18.71 -19.77
CA ILE A 350 1.75 -18.71 -19.48
C ILE A 350 2.51 -18.85 -20.82
N PRO A 351 3.27 -17.83 -21.25
CA PRO A 351 4.02 -17.88 -22.49
C PRO A 351 5.25 -18.81 -22.37
N GLU A 352 5.59 -19.50 -23.46
CA GLU A 352 6.81 -20.30 -23.54
C GLU A 352 8.05 -19.38 -23.59
N ARG A 353 9.06 -19.71 -22.79
CA ARG A 353 10.32 -18.93 -22.71
C ARG A 353 11.49 -19.80 -22.27
N GLU A 354 12.71 -19.32 -22.51
CA GLU A 354 13.93 -19.90 -21.97
C GLU A 354 14.19 -19.45 -20.53
N ARG A 355 14.87 -20.27 -19.73
CA ARG A 355 15.26 -19.94 -18.34
C ARG A 355 16.49 -19.04 -18.32
N PHE A 356 16.61 -18.17 -17.31
CA PHE A 356 17.76 -17.27 -17.18
C PHE A 356 19.09 -18.01 -16.96
N GLU A 357 19.07 -19.27 -16.53
CA GLU A 357 20.26 -20.13 -16.50
C GLU A 357 20.94 -20.28 -17.87
N GLN A 358 20.20 -20.05 -18.96
CA GLN A 358 20.69 -20.11 -20.35
C GLN A 358 21.14 -18.74 -20.89
N LEU A 359 21.24 -17.71 -20.04
CA LEU A 359 21.76 -16.41 -20.44
C LEU A 359 23.16 -16.54 -21.06
N PRO A 360 23.50 -15.68 -22.05
CA PRO A 360 24.82 -15.70 -22.64
C PRO A 360 25.93 -15.53 -21.59
N PHE A 361 26.92 -16.43 -21.63
CA PHE A 361 28.11 -16.33 -20.81
C PHE A 361 28.92 -15.06 -21.09
N VAL A 362 28.79 -14.51 -22.30
CA VAL A 362 29.47 -13.29 -22.72
C VAL A 362 28.46 -12.28 -23.27
N ILE A 363 28.45 -11.08 -22.70
CA ILE A 363 27.66 -9.92 -23.18
C ILE A 363 28.59 -8.72 -23.24
N ASP A 364 28.57 -7.98 -24.35
CA ASP A 364 29.42 -6.80 -24.57
C ASP A 364 30.93 -7.08 -24.31
N GLY A 365 31.39 -8.29 -24.66
CA GLY A 365 32.78 -8.73 -24.46
C GLY A 365 33.19 -8.92 -22.99
N ARG A 366 32.23 -9.14 -22.09
CA ARG A 366 32.42 -9.41 -20.65
C ARG A 366 31.91 -10.79 -20.31
N GLU A 367 32.65 -11.51 -19.48
CA GLU A 367 32.26 -12.84 -18.98
C GLU A 367 31.46 -12.72 -17.68
N VAL A 368 30.48 -13.62 -17.53
CA VAL A 368 29.60 -13.68 -16.36
C VAL A 368 30.24 -14.41 -15.18
N PHE A 369 30.06 -13.84 -14.00
CA PHE A 369 30.36 -14.44 -12.70
C PHE A 369 29.03 -14.50 -11.93
N PRO A 370 28.31 -15.64 -12.00
CA PRO A 370 26.99 -15.76 -11.40
C PRO A 370 27.07 -15.72 -9.87
N ASP A 371 26.04 -15.15 -9.26
CA ASP A 371 25.83 -15.12 -7.82
C ASP A 371 24.49 -15.78 -7.48
N ARG A 372 24.15 -15.91 -6.21
CA ARG A 372 22.89 -16.51 -5.75
C ARG A 372 22.23 -15.69 -4.65
N LEU A 373 20.92 -15.58 -4.72
CA LEU A 373 20.15 -15.03 -3.60
C LEU A 373 20.12 -16.04 -2.45
N SER A 374 20.12 -15.55 -1.21
CA SER A 374 19.95 -16.41 -0.04
C SER A 374 18.56 -17.05 -0.02
N SER A 375 18.42 -18.17 0.68
CA SER A 375 17.13 -18.85 0.88
C SER A 375 16.07 -17.93 1.47
N ASP A 376 16.48 -17.04 2.38
CA ASP A 376 15.57 -16.13 3.07
C ASP A 376 15.00 -15.11 2.08
N VAL A 377 15.84 -14.54 1.21
CA VAL A 377 15.41 -13.60 0.17
C VAL A 377 14.49 -14.30 -0.85
N LEU A 378 14.78 -15.54 -1.23
CA LEU A 378 13.91 -16.31 -2.13
C LEU A 378 12.55 -16.65 -1.52
N SER A 379 12.51 -16.91 -0.21
CA SER A 379 11.25 -17.22 0.51
C SER A 379 10.28 -16.03 0.54
N VAL A 380 10.83 -14.82 0.48
CA VAL A 380 10.09 -13.55 0.45
C VAL A 380 9.72 -13.18 -0.98
N LEU A 381 10.70 -13.12 -1.89
CA LEU A 381 10.47 -12.67 -3.27
C LEU A 381 9.65 -13.67 -4.09
N ARG A 382 9.80 -14.98 -3.82
CA ARG A 382 9.13 -16.09 -4.53
C ARG A 382 9.12 -15.94 -6.07
N PRO A 383 10.28 -15.66 -6.71
CA PRO A 383 10.31 -15.51 -8.15
C PRO A 383 10.13 -16.87 -8.84
N HIS A 384 9.49 -16.88 -10.02
CA HIS A 384 9.41 -18.10 -10.84
C HIS A 384 10.76 -18.38 -11.52
N ASP A 385 11.49 -17.33 -11.88
CA ASP A 385 12.88 -17.40 -12.33
C ASP A 385 13.63 -16.10 -11.97
N TYR A 386 14.94 -16.21 -11.74
CA TYR A 386 15.78 -15.05 -11.47
C TYR A 386 17.22 -15.29 -11.94
N PHE A 387 17.95 -14.20 -12.14
CA PHE A 387 19.37 -14.22 -12.37
C PHE A 387 20.04 -13.07 -11.63
N ILE A 388 21.20 -13.35 -11.05
CA ILE A 388 22.08 -12.34 -10.47
C ILE A 388 23.53 -12.71 -10.79
N GLY A 389 24.31 -11.74 -11.25
CA GLY A 389 25.71 -11.97 -11.55
C GLY A 389 26.45 -10.72 -12.03
N ASP A 390 27.78 -10.77 -11.96
CA ASP A 390 28.65 -9.72 -12.45
C ASP A 390 29.25 -10.06 -13.81
N TYR A 391 29.17 -9.14 -14.77
CA TYR A 391 29.84 -9.18 -16.05
C TYR A 391 31.16 -8.41 -15.98
N LYS A 392 32.28 -9.13 -16.05
CA LYS A 392 33.64 -8.58 -15.95
C LYS A 392 34.43 -8.94 -17.19
N ARG A 393 35.25 -8.02 -17.68
CA ARG A 393 36.17 -8.32 -18.78
C ARG A 393 37.42 -8.97 -18.20
N MET A 394 37.73 -10.21 -18.59
CA MET A 394 39.02 -10.80 -18.24
C MET A 394 40.11 -10.05 -19.00
N GLN A 395 41.06 -9.45 -18.28
CA GLN A 395 42.28 -8.93 -18.91
C GLN A 395 43.10 -10.12 -19.38
N VAL A 396 43.16 -10.35 -20.70
CA VAL A 396 44.15 -11.26 -21.28
C VAL A 396 45.50 -10.57 -21.19
N GLN A 397 46.23 -10.76 -20.09
CA GLN A 397 47.65 -10.49 -20.07
C GLN A 397 48.35 -11.61 -20.82
N SER A 398 48.51 -11.47 -22.13
CA SER A 398 49.48 -12.27 -22.88
C SER A 398 50.89 -11.89 -22.39
N PRO A 399 51.69 -12.81 -21.84
CA PRO A 399 53.07 -12.52 -21.48
C PRO A 399 53.89 -12.43 -22.77
N GLY A 400 54.13 -11.20 -23.23
CA GLY A 400 55.14 -10.91 -24.24
C GLY A 400 54.64 -10.53 -25.62
N GLU A 401 53.94 -9.39 -25.74
CA GLU A 401 53.96 -8.58 -26.96
C GLU A 401 53.54 -7.14 -26.64
N LEU A 402 54.51 -6.31 -26.27
CA LEU A 402 54.38 -4.85 -26.14
C LEU A 402 54.54 -4.21 -27.53
N THR A 403 53.60 -4.43 -28.44
CA THR A 403 53.51 -3.61 -29.67
C THR A 403 52.05 -3.40 -30.03
N GLY A 404 51.55 -2.19 -29.72
CA GLY A 404 50.22 -1.73 -30.11
C GLY A 404 49.12 -2.09 -29.12
N ALA A 405 49.15 -1.52 -27.92
CA ALA A 405 47.98 -1.53 -27.06
C ALA A 405 46.88 -0.70 -27.75
N GLU A 406 45.98 -1.35 -28.48
CA GLU A 406 44.67 -0.78 -28.74
C GLU A 406 44.10 -0.40 -27.38
N GLN A 407 44.01 0.91 -27.12
CA GLN A 407 43.45 1.43 -25.89
C GLN A 407 42.01 0.95 -25.82
N THR A 408 41.79 -0.10 -25.04
CA THR A 408 40.45 -0.60 -24.76
C THR A 408 39.66 0.56 -24.16
N PRO A 409 38.50 0.95 -24.73
CA PRO A 409 37.74 2.09 -24.23
C PRO A 409 37.48 1.94 -22.74
N LEU A 410 37.71 3.00 -21.95
CA LEU A 410 37.66 2.95 -20.48
C LEU A 410 36.32 2.40 -19.97
N ALA A 411 35.21 2.74 -20.64
CA ALA A 411 33.87 2.22 -20.38
C ALA A 411 33.80 0.69 -20.42
N SER A 412 34.49 0.05 -21.37
CA SER A 412 34.44 -1.40 -21.58
C SER A 412 35.21 -2.22 -20.53
N ALA A 413 35.97 -1.56 -19.64
CA ALA A 413 36.66 -2.21 -18.52
C ALA A 413 35.83 -2.22 -17.22
N ILE A 414 34.80 -1.37 -17.10
CA ILE A 414 34.03 -1.17 -15.85
C ILE A 414 33.11 -2.37 -15.58
N PRO A 415 33.19 -3.09 -14.45
CA PRO A 415 32.32 -4.24 -14.18
C PRO A 415 30.83 -3.85 -14.12
N ILE A 416 29.95 -4.74 -14.59
CA ILE A 416 28.50 -4.50 -14.64
C ILE A 416 27.77 -5.62 -13.92
N SER A 417 26.97 -5.29 -12.90
CA SER A 417 26.12 -6.28 -12.24
C SER A 417 24.74 -6.29 -12.89
N LEU A 418 24.25 -7.49 -13.22
CA LEU A 418 22.93 -7.70 -13.80
C LEU A 418 22.05 -8.47 -12.81
N TYR A 419 20.84 -7.98 -12.61
CA TYR A 419 19.80 -8.65 -11.86
C TYR A 419 18.53 -8.72 -12.71
N LEU A 420 18.01 -9.93 -12.89
CA LEU A 420 16.75 -10.21 -13.58
C LEU A 420 15.85 -11.00 -12.64
N VAL A 421 14.56 -10.73 -12.70
CA VAL A 421 13.53 -11.52 -12.04
C VAL A 421 12.30 -11.61 -12.92
N TYR A 422 11.62 -12.75 -12.91
CA TYR A 422 10.45 -13.02 -13.73
C TYR A 422 9.36 -13.76 -12.95
N TYR A 423 8.11 -13.38 -13.24
CA TYR A 423 6.90 -14.00 -12.72
C TYR A 423 6.03 -14.46 -13.88
N GLU A 424 5.63 -15.74 -13.87
CA GLU A 424 4.76 -16.34 -14.89
C GLU A 424 3.31 -15.83 -14.78
N ALA A 425 2.87 -15.58 -13.55
CA ALA A 425 1.66 -14.86 -13.23
C ALA A 425 1.94 -14.04 -11.97
N GLN A 426 1.55 -12.77 -11.98
CA GLN A 426 1.68 -11.90 -10.80
C GLN A 426 0.46 -12.07 -9.90
N LYS A 427 0.32 -13.28 -9.35
CA LYS A 427 -0.75 -13.68 -8.41
C LYS A 427 -0.18 -14.18 -7.08
N GLU A 428 -1.03 -14.24 -6.05
CA GLU A 428 -0.74 -14.92 -4.77
C GLU A 428 0.54 -14.43 -4.05
N GLY A 429 0.70 -13.11 -3.91
CA GLY A 429 1.79 -12.50 -3.15
C GLY A 429 3.11 -12.37 -3.92
N SER A 430 3.16 -12.78 -5.20
CA SER A 430 4.31 -12.60 -6.09
C SER A 430 4.14 -11.34 -6.95
N VAL A 431 4.35 -10.17 -6.35
CA VAL A 431 4.13 -8.86 -7.00
C VAL A 431 5.46 -8.22 -7.38
N LEU A 432 5.62 -7.91 -8.66
CA LEU A 432 6.75 -7.14 -9.14
C LEU A 432 6.70 -5.72 -8.55
N HIS A 433 7.78 -5.29 -7.89
CA HIS A 433 7.88 -3.94 -7.34
C HIS A 433 9.18 -3.26 -7.78
N SER A 434 9.12 -1.93 -7.89
CA SER A 434 10.30 -1.13 -8.19
C SER A 434 11.33 -1.20 -7.05
N PRO A 435 12.64 -1.13 -7.35
CA PRO A 435 13.69 -0.87 -6.35
C PRO A 435 13.45 0.38 -5.50
N ARG A 436 12.59 1.32 -5.94
CA ARG A 436 12.18 2.48 -5.15
C ARG A 436 11.54 2.12 -3.82
N ALA A 437 10.86 0.97 -3.74
CA ALA A 437 10.20 0.51 -2.54
C ALA A 437 11.21 -0.06 -1.51
N CYS A 438 12.23 -0.80 -1.96
CA CYS A 438 13.14 -1.53 -1.05
C CYS A 438 14.48 -0.84 -0.76
N LEU A 439 15.02 -0.07 -1.70
CA LEU A 439 16.33 0.58 -1.53
C LEU A 439 16.41 1.52 -0.32
N PRO A 440 15.38 2.35 -0.02
CA PRO A 440 15.41 3.22 1.16
C PRO A 440 15.54 2.45 2.48
N GLY A 441 14.88 1.30 2.62
CA GLY A 441 14.99 0.47 3.84
C GLY A 441 16.41 -0.06 4.07
N GLY A 442 17.19 -0.25 3.00
CA GLY A 442 18.61 -0.59 3.07
C GLY A 442 19.55 0.61 3.27
N GLY A 443 19.03 1.81 3.57
CA GLY A 443 19.83 3.02 3.76
C GLY A 443 20.37 3.66 2.47
N TRP A 444 19.89 3.23 1.30
CA TRP A 444 20.31 3.82 0.03
C TRP A 444 19.52 5.09 -0.26
N GLU A 445 20.23 6.20 -0.44
CA GLU A 445 19.67 7.44 -0.95
C GLU A 445 19.66 7.42 -2.47
N GLN A 446 18.56 7.84 -3.07
CA GLN A 446 18.44 8.00 -4.53
C GLN A 446 18.66 9.48 -4.88
N ARG A 447 19.63 9.74 -5.75
CA ARG A 447 19.97 11.07 -6.25
C ARG A 447 20.02 11.03 -7.79
N ASP A 448 19.86 12.20 -8.41
CA ASP A 448 19.99 12.37 -9.87
C ASP A 448 19.14 11.37 -10.69
N GLY A 449 17.85 11.29 -10.32
CA GLY A 449 16.88 10.42 -10.97
C GLY A 449 16.36 10.99 -12.30
N GLY A 450 16.26 10.14 -13.31
CA GLY A 450 15.70 10.47 -14.63
C GLY A 450 15.20 9.22 -15.36
N THR A 451 14.83 9.39 -16.62
CA THR A 451 14.47 8.28 -17.52
C THR A 451 15.39 8.25 -18.73
N VAL A 452 15.56 7.06 -19.29
CA VAL A 452 16.35 6.80 -20.49
C VAL A 452 15.47 6.02 -21.47
N ALA A 453 15.26 6.62 -22.64
CA ALA A 453 14.57 6.01 -23.76
C ALA A 453 15.35 4.77 -24.25
N LEU A 454 14.73 3.59 -24.19
CA LEU A 454 15.34 2.34 -24.62
C LEU A 454 15.23 2.14 -26.14
N GLU A 455 14.45 2.96 -26.85
CA GLU A 455 14.36 2.95 -28.32
C GLU A 455 15.72 3.16 -28.97
N ALA A 456 16.52 4.06 -28.39
CA ALA A 456 17.89 4.31 -28.83
C ALA A 456 18.84 3.12 -28.57
N LEU A 457 18.43 2.17 -27.72
CA LEU A 457 19.19 0.98 -27.33
C LEU A 457 18.59 -0.31 -27.91
N GLY A 458 17.56 -0.21 -28.76
CA GLY A 458 16.95 -1.35 -29.47
C GLY A 458 15.77 -2.02 -28.77
N GLY A 459 15.17 -1.40 -27.76
CA GLY A 459 13.97 -1.87 -27.08
C GLY A 459 12.83 -0.85 -27.11
N GLU A 460 11.61 -1.25 -26.77
CA GLU A 460 10.46 -0.34 -26.71
C GLU A 460 10.25 0.20 -25.29
N GLY A 461 10.04 1.50 -25.12
CA GLY A 461 9.73 2.13 -23.83
C GLY A 461 10.94 2.66 -23.08
N ASP A 462 10.80 2.85 -21.78
CA ASP A 462 11.72 3.63 -20.95
C ASP A 462 12.33 2.83 -19.81
N ALA A 463 13.55 3.19 -19.42
CA ALA A 463 14.18 2.77 -18.17
C ALA A 463 14.35 3.93 -17.19
N ASN A 464 14.29 3.63 -15.89
CA ASN A 464 14.73 4.58 -14.87
C ASN A 464 16.25 4.60 -14.83
N ARG A 465 16.81 5.80 -14.78
CA ARG A 465 18.20 6.06 -14.42
C ARG A 465 18.22 6.66 -13.02
N VAL A 466 19.04 6.11 -12.13
CA VAL A 466 19.23 6.68 -10.79
C VAL A 466 20.66 6.45 -10.32
N ILE A 467 21.22 7.45 -9.62
CA ILE A 467 22.44 7.27 -8.85
C ILE A 467 22.03 6.99 -7.41
N ILE A 468 22.43 5.82 -6.91
CA ILE A 468 22.22 5.47 -5.51
C ILE A 468 23.50 5.62 -4.72
N SER A 469 23.39 6.15 -3.50
CA SER A 469 24.51 6.37 -2.61
C SER A 469 24.25 5.81 -1.22
N ARG A 470 25.27 5.19 -0.62
CA ARG A 470 25.28 4.68 0.76
C ARG A 470 26.70 4.72 1.32
N ASN A 471 26.89 5.36 2.47
CA ASN A 471 28.19 5.47 3.16
C ASN A 471 29.35 5.92 2.26
N GLY A 472 29.12 6.93 1.42
CA GLY A 472 30.11 7.45 0.47
C GLY A 472 30.29 6.60 -0.80
N ARG A 473 29.82 5.34 -0.84
CA ARG A 473 29.78 4.52 -2.06
C ARG A 473 28.65 4.97 -2.96
N ARG A 474 28.89 4.95 -4.26
CA ARG A 474 27.93 5.39 -5.28
C ARG A 474 27.80 4.34 -6.37
N MET A 475 26.59 4.19 -6.92
CA MET A 475 26.32 3.28 -8.02
C MET A 475 25.34 3.93 -8.99
N LEU A 476 25.59 3.80 -10.29
CA LEU A 476 24.65 4.13 -11.35
C LEU A 476 23.79 2.90 -11.62
N VAL A 477 22.47 3.06 -11.63
CA VAL A 477 21.52 1.98 -11.79
C VAL A 477 20.54 2.31 -12.90
N TYR A 478 20.42 1.43 -13.87
CA TYR A 478 19.25 1.38 -14.74
C TYR A 478 18.33 0.27 -14.28
N TYR A 479 17.03 0.56 -14.23
CA TYR A 479 16.05 -0.49 -14.02
C TYR A 479 14.71 -0.16 -14.68
N TRP A 480 14.01 -1.21 -15.10
CA TRP A 480 12.69 -1.10 -15.71
C TRP A 480 11.91 -2.39 -15.52
N ILE A 481 10.60 -2.25 -15.60
CA ILE A 481 9.67 -3.37 -15.60
C ILE A 481 9.44 -3.79 -17.06
N HIS A 482 9.69 -5.05 -17.39
CA HIS A 482 9.43 -5.60 -18.71
C HIS A 482 8.16 -6.44 -18.68
N GLN A 483 7.19 -6.10 -19.54
CA GLN A 483 5.87 -6.75 -19.58
C GLN A 483 5.38 -6.77 -21.02
N GLN A 484 5.12 -7.97 -21.55
CA GLN A 484 4.58 -8.18 -22.90
C GLN A 484 5.31 -7.34 -23.97
N GLY A 485 6.65 -7.37 -23.93
CA GLY A 485 7.49 -6.73 -24.95
C GLY A 485 7.76 -5.25 -24.74
N VAL A 486 7.04 -4.60 -23.81
CA VAL A 486 7.20 -3.17 -23.51
C VAL A 486 7.97 -3.00 -22.20
N ASN A 487 8.83 -1.98 -22.16
CA ASN A 487 9.62 -1.62 -20.98
C ASN A 487 9.05 -0.36 -20.31
N TYR A 488 8.70 -0.48 -19.03
CA TYR A 488 8.07 0.57 -18.25
C TYR A 488 9.02 1.08 -17.17
N ALA A 489 9.30 2.39 -17.20
CA ALA A 489 9.97 3.08 -16.11
C ALA A 489 9.00 3.36 -14.93
N ASP A 490 7.72 3.59 -15.21
CA ASP A 490 6.72 3.90 -14.20
C ASP A 490 5.95 2.64 -13.77
N GLU A 491 5.92 2.36 -12.45
CA GLU A 491 5.25 1.18 -11.89
C GLU A 491 3.72 1.26 -12.04
N PHE A 492 3.12 2.45 -12.00
CA PHE A 492 1.68 2.60 -12.20
C PHE A 492 1.28 2.33 -13.65
N VAL A 493 2.11 2.79 -14.60
CA VAL A 493 1.89 2.51 -16.02
C VAL A 493 2.04 1.01 -16.28
N ALA A 494 3.06 0.36 -15.70
CA ALA A 494 3.22 -1.09 -15.77
C ALA A 494 2.03 -1.85 -15.17
N ARG A 495 1.47 -1.41 -14.04
CA ARG A 495 0.26 -2.04 -13.49
C ARG A 495 -0.97 -1.82 -14.37
N ALA A 496 -1.10 -0.64 -14.99
CA ALA A 496 -2.19 -0.38 -15.93
C ALA A 496 -2.09 -1.23 -17.20
N SER A 497 -0.87 -1.45 -17.72
CA SER A 497 -0.65 -2.37 -18.84
C SER A 497 -0.99 -3.81 -18.47
N LEU A 498 -0.60 -4.29 -17.29
CA LEU A 498 -1.01 -5.63 -16.82
C LEU A 498 -2.52 -5.80 -16.81
N LEU A 499 -3.26 -4.81 -16.29
CA LEU A 499 -4.73 -4.85 -16.32
C LEU A 499 -5.25 -4.95 -17.76
N TRP A 500 -4.71 -4.15 -18.67
CA TRP A 500 -5.13 -4.18 -20.08
C TRP A 500 -4.80 -5.50 -20.77
N GLN A 501 -3.62 -6.08 -20.51
CA GLN A 501 -3.18 -7.35 -21.10
C GLN A 501 -3.90 -8.55 -20.49
N SER A 502 -4.23 -8.51 -19.19
CA SER A 502 -5.10 -9.47 -18.54
C SER A 502 -6.48 -9.52 -19.22
N LEU A 503 -7.01 -8.35 -19.60
CA LEU A 503 -8.30 -8.23 -20.29
C LEU A 503 -8.29 -8.70 -21.74
N THR A 504 -7.22 -8.40 -22.48
CA THR A 504 -7.17 -8.59 -23.93
C THR A 504 -6.47 -9.88 -24.36
N GLN A 505 -5.49 -10.33 -23.58
CA GLN A 505 -4.64 -11.48 -23.90
C GLN A 505 -4.65 -12.56 -22.81
N GLY A 506 -5.26 -12.29 -21.63
CA GLY A 506 -5.20 -13.21 -20.50
C GLY A 506 -3.79 -13.41 -19.96
N ARG A 507 -2.93 -12.39 -20.06
CA ARG A 507 -1.52 -12.43 -19.63
C ARG A 507 -1.26 -11.46 -18.49
N THR A 508 -0.60 -11.94 -17.45
CA THR A 508 -0.17 -11.16 -16.27
C THR A 508 1.32 -11.36 -15.95
N ASP A 509 2.06 -11.98 -16.86
CA ASP A 509 3.49 -12.22 -16.73
C ASP A 509 4.30 -10.91 -16.77
N GLY A 510 5.51 -10.94 -16.21
CA GLY A 510 6.37 -9.78 -16.24
C GLY A 510 7.66 -9.99 -15.45
N GLY A 511 8.63 -9.11 -15.69
CA GLY A 511 9.91 -9.16 -15.01
C GLY A 511 10.49 -7.78 -14.72
N LEU A 512 11.52 -7.74 -13.88
CA LEU A 512 12.30 -6.54 -13.60
C LEU A 512 13.72 -6.78 -14.10
N VAL A 513 14.21 -5.84 -14.90
CA VAL A 513 15.60 -5.80 -15.32
C VAL A 513 16.30 -4.70 -14.52
N ARG A 514 17.46 -5.02 -13.95
CA ARG A 514 18.29 -4.05 -13.23
C ARG A 514 19.77 -4.24 -13.59
N VAL A 515 20.38 -3.16 -14.06
CA VAL A 515 21.79 -3.11 -14.46
C VAL A 515 22.50 -2.06 -13.61
N ILE A 516 23.62 -2.45 -12.98
CA ILE A 516 24.31 -1.65 -11.97
C ILE A 516 25.77 -1.48 -12.36
N VAL A 517 26.26 -0.26 -12.22
CA VAL A 517 27.67 0.09 -12.40
C VAL A 517 28.18 0.83 -11.17
N PRO A 518 29.30 0.42 -10.55
CA PRO A 518 29.90 1.16 -9.45
C PRO A 518 30.46 2.50 -9.94
N LEU A 519 30.28 3.56 -9.14
CA LEU A 519 30.84 4.88 -9.36
C LEU A 519 31.91 5.18 -8.30
N PRO A 520 32.86 6.09 -8.57
CA PRO A 520 33.81 6.53 -7.56
C PRO A 520 33.11 7.15 -6.34
N ASP A 521 33.70 6.93 -5.16
CA ASP A 521 33.17 7.39 -3.89
C ASP A 521 33.00 8.92 -3.84
N GLU A 522 32.11 9.40 -2.96
CA GLU A 522 31.82 10.84 -2.79
C GLU A 522 33.05 11.69 -2.41
N ALA A 523 34.06 11.07 -1.79
CA ALA A 523 35.32 11.72 -1.41
C ALA A 523 36.17 12.16 -2.62
N VAL A 524 35.92 11.60 -3.80
CA VAL A 524 36.64 11.93 -5.04
C VAL A 524 36.22 13.33 -5.54
N PRO A 525 37.14 14.15 -6.09
CA PRO A 525 36.82 15.49 -6.61
C PRO A 525 35.66 15.48 -7.62
N ALA A 526 34.83 16.54 -7.60
CA ALA A 526 33.60 16.60 -8.41
C ALA A 526 33.86 16.49 -9.93
N ALA A 527 34.99 17.04 -10.42
CA ALA A 527 35.36 16.96 -11.83
C ALA A 527 35.65 15.51 -12.27
N GLU A 528 36.38 14.75 -11.46
CA GLU A 528 36.68 13.33 -11.71
C GLU A 528 35.41 12.47 -11.61
N ARG A 529 34.53 12.77 -10.65
CA ARG A 529 33.22 12.10 -10.52
C ARG A 529 32.38 12.26 -11.77
N LYS A 530 32.34 13.46 -12.36
CA LYS A 530 31.56 13.72 -13.57
C LYS A 530 32.06 12.90 -14.77
N VAL A 531 33.37 12.84 -14.97
CA VAL A 531 33.98 12.03 -16.05
C VAL A 531 33.71 10.55 -15.84
N ALA A 532 33.80 10.06 -14.60
CA ALA A 532 33.51 8.68 -14.28
C ALA A 532 32.03 8.32 -14.47
N GLU A 533 31.12 9.24 -14.14
CA GLU A 533 29.68 9.09 -14.39
C GLU A 533 29.36 9.02 -15.89
N GLU A 534 29.98 9.88 -16.71
CA GLU A 534 29.84 9.84 -18.17
C GLU A 534 30.38 8.53 -18.76
N THR A 535 31.52 8.05 -18.25
CA THR A 535 32.12 6.77 -18.68
C THR A 535 31.27 5.57 -18.25
N ALA A 536 30.71 5.61 -17.03
CA ALA A 536 29.79 4.59 -16.52
C ALA A 536 28.48 4.57 -17.32
N GLU A 537 27.94 5.74 -17.68
CA GLU A 537 26.77 5.87 -18.53
C GLU A 537 26.99 5.23 -19.91
N GLU A 538 28.15 5.45 -20.53
CA GLU A 538 28.53 4.83 -21.79
C GLU A 538 28.61 3.29 -21.66
N ALA A 539 29.26 2.79 -20.60
CA ALA A 539 29.37 1.36 -20.34
C ALA A 539 27.99 0.70 -20.17
N LEU A 540 27.11 1.34 -19.41
CA LEU A 540 25.77 0.84 -19.11
C LEU A 540 24.89 0.86 -20.37
N ARG A 541 24.94 1.92 -21.17
CA ARG A 541 24.23 2.00 -22.47
C ARG A 541 24.71 0.95 -23.47
N SER A 542 26.03 0.73 -23.58
CA SER A 542 26.61 -0.30 -24.44
C SER A 542 26.12 -1.69 -24.04
N PHE A 543 26.20 -2.01 -22.75
CA PHE A 543 25.77 -3.31 -22.22
C PHE A 543 24.27 -3.53 -22.40
N VAL A 544 23.43 -2.54 -22.09
CA VAL A 544 21.97 -2.63 -22.27
C VAL A 544 21.62 -2.82 -23.74
N LYS A 545 22.30 -2.13 -24.66
CA LYS A 545 22.12 -2.31 -26.11
C LYS A 545 22.48 -3.73 -26.57
N ALA A 546 23.48 -4.36 -25.95
CA ALA A 546 23.83 -5.76 -26.23
C ALA A 546 22.87 -6.76 -25.57
N LEU A 547 22.28 -6.41 -24.42
CA LEU A 547 21.37 -7.27 -23.66
C LEU A 547 19.96 -7.31 -24.27
N ILE A 548 19.39 -6.16 -24.64
CA ILE A 548 17.99 -6.02 -25.06
C ILE A 548 17.56 -7.04 -26.12
N PRO A 549 18.32 -7.28 -27.22
CA PRO A 549 17.92 -8.22 -28.25
C PRO A 549 17.76 -9.67 -27.76
N SER A 550 18.38 -10.03 -26.64
CA SER A 550 18.27 -11.36 -26.04
C SER A 550 17.06 -11.48 -25.09
N LEU A 551 16.56 -10.37 -24.55
CA LEU A 551 15.49 -10.37 -23.55
C LEU A 551 14.22 -11.08 -24.02
N PRO A 552 13.72 -10.92 -25.27
CA PRO A 552 12.48 -11.59 -25.71
C PRO A 552 12.47 -13.12 -25.59
N ARG A 553 13.66 -13.77 -25.61
CA ARG A 553 13.77 -15.22 -25.41
C ARG A 553 13.49 -15.64 -23.98
N PHE A 554 13.81 -14.75 -23.03
CA PHE A 554 13.67 -14.98 -21.60
C PHE A 554 12.50 -14.20 -20.99
N MET A 555 11.98 -13.17 -21.65
CA MET A 555 10.87 -12.34 -21.20
C MET A 555 9.98 -12.10 -22.42
N PRO A 556 8.99 -12.95 -22.65
CA PRO A 556 8.25 -12.99 -23.91
C PRO A 556 7.41 -11.74 -24.15
N SER A 557 7.41 -11.30 -25.41
CA SER A 557 6.59 -10.19 -25.91
C SER A 557 5.10 -10.50 -25.91
#